data_AF-A0A5C6NW80-F1
#
_entry.id   AF-A0A5C6NW80-F1
#
_cell.length_a   1.000
_cell.length_b   1.000
_cell.length_c   1.000
_cell.angle_alpha   90.00
_cell.angle_beta   90.00
_cell.angle_gamma   90.00
#
_symmetry.space_group_name_H-M   'P 1'
#
loop_
_entity.id
_entity.type
_entity.pdbx_description
1 polymer ?
#
loop_
_entity_poly.entity_id
_entity_poly.type
_entity_poly.pdbx_seq_one_letter_code
_entity_poly.pdbx_strand_id
1 'polypeptide(L)'
;MGNIIYHYGVERFGDQLRRSGEAATVPAKSRRQQEIERLVKEQRQLRKQWKKASDAEREGLQLLQGEIKTRLATLRKAENLRKLRKKKERTRTQFFKNPFKFVKDLFAPEKVEP
;
A
#
# COMPACT_ATOMS: atom_id res chain seq x y z
N MET A 1 17.22 -45.48 -6.67
CA MET A 1 16.94 -44.97 -8.03
C MET A 1 16.47 -43.52 -8.07
N GLY A 2 15.59 -43.05 -7.19
CA GLY A 2 15.16 -41.63 -7.18
C GLY A 2 16.29 -40.61 -6.97
N ASN A 3 17.28 -40.92 -6.11
CA ASN A 3 18.40 -40.01 -5.85
C ASN A 3 19.29 -39.77 -7.08
N ILE A 4 19.53 -40.80 -7.89
CA ILE A 4 20.39 -40.68 -9.09
C ILE A 4 19.72 -39.76 -10.12
N ILE A 5 18.41 -39.91 -10.33
CA ILE A 5 17.63 -39.07 -11.24
C ILE A 5 17.61 -37.62 -10.75
N TYR A 6 17.46 -37.42 -9.44
CA TYR A 6 17.51 -36.09 -8.84
C TYR A 6 18.87 -35.41 -9.01
N HIS A 7 19.97 -36.11 -8.69
CA HIS A 7 21.33 -35.56 -8.84
C HIS A 7 21.65 -35.24 -10.30
N TYR A 8 21.30 -36.12 -11.23
CA TYR A 8 21.46 -35.87 -12.67
C TYR A 8 20.67 -34.64 -13.13
N GLY A 9 19.44 -34.47 -12.63
CA GLY A 9 18.62 -33.31 -12.89
C GLY A 9 19.23 -32.01 -12.38
N VAL A 10 19.74 -32.02 -11.15
CA VAL A 10 20.39 -30.85 -10.52
C VAL A 10 21.69 -30.48 -11.24
N GLU A 11 22.53 -31.44 -11.59
CA GLU A 11 23.79 -31.17 -12.31
C GLU A 11 23.56 -30.60 -13.71
N ARG A 12 22.56 -31.12 -14.44
CA ARG A 12 22.33 -30.75 -15.84
C ARG A 12 21.50 -29.48 -16.01
N PHE A 13 20.55 -29.24 -15.12
CA PHE A 13 19.56 -28.16 -15.24
C PHE A 13 19.61 -27.14 -14.11
N GLY A 14 20.45 -27.39 -13.10
CA GLY A 14 20.47 -26.60 -11.86
C GLY A 14 19.29 -26.93 -10.95
N ASP A 15 19.44 -26.60 -9.66
CA ASP A 15 18.30 -26.57 -8.75
C ASP A 15 17.60 -25.20 -8.87
N GLN A 16 16.29 -25.19 -9.08
CA GLN A 16 15.50 -23.97 -8.91
C GLN A 16 15.37 -23.69 -7.41
N LEU A 17 16.43 -23.15 -6.81
CA LEU A 17 16.29 -22.38 -5.59
C LEU A 17 15.20 -21.35 -5.86
N ARG A 18 14.02 -21.58 -5.27
CA ARG A 18 12.96 -20.56 -5.18
C ARG A 18 13.68 -19.32 -4.74
N ARG A 19 13.76 -18.30 -5.62
CA ARG A 19 14.51 -17.06 -5.36
C ARG A 19 14.28 -16.70 -3.91
N SER A 20 15.30 -16.89 -3.08
CA SER A 20 15.23 -16.62 -1.65
C SER A 20 14.73 -15.20 -1.55
N GLY A 21 13.52 -15.03 -1.02
CA GLY A 21 12.73 -13.81 -1.18
C GLY A 21 13.61 -12.59 -0.95
N GLU A 22 13.95 -11.89 -2.03
CA GLU A 22 14.64 -10.60 -1.94
C GLU A 22 13.82 -9.79 -0.94
N ALA A 23 14.43 -9.42 0.19
CA ALA A 23 13.75 -8.69 1.24
C ALA A 23 13.04 -7.52 0.59
N ALA A 24 11.70 -7.56 0.57
CA ALA A 24 10.90 -6.64 -0.21
C ALA A 24 11.28 -5.23 0.22
N THR A 25 12.05 -4.53 -0.63
CA THR A 25 12.51 -3.19 -0.32
C THR A 25 11.25 -2.34 -0.14
N VAL A 26 11.07 -1.78 1.05
CA VAL A 26 9.88 -0.99 1.34
C VAL A 26 9.88 0.16 0.35
N PRO A 27 8.89 0.24 -0.56
CA PRO A 27 8.92 1.24 -1.61
C PRO A 27 8.92 2.63 -0.98
N ALA A 28 9.82 3.49 -1.45
CA ALA A 28 9.95 4.84 -0.94
C ALA A 28 8.59 5.57 -0.95
N LYS A 29 8.29 6.25 0.16
CA LYS A 29 7.03 6.97 0.32
C LYS A 29 6.94 8.09 -0.71
N SER A 30 5.77 8.22 -1.35
CA SER A 30 5.50 9.34 -2.26
C SER A 30 5.51 10.67 -1.51
N ARG A 31 5.79 11.77 -2.21
CA ARG A 31 5.72 13.14 -1.63
C ARG A 31 4.39 13.38 -0.89
N ARG A 32 3.26 12.90 -1.42
CA ARG A 32 1.94 13.02 -0.76
C ARG A 32 1.85 12.21 0.53
N GLN A 33 2.43 11.01 0.54
CA GLN A 33 2.43 10.15 1.74
C GLN A 33 3.29 10.76 2.85
N GLN A 34 4.46 11.28 2.51
CA GLN A 34 5.32 12.01 3.44
C GLN A 34 4.61 13.23 4.04
N GLU A 35 3.91 14.00 3.19
CA GLU A 35 3.16 15.17 3.63
C GLU A 35 1.97 14.80 4.54
N ILE A 36 1.23 13.73 4.20
CA ILE A 36 0.16 13.22 5.07
C ILE A 36 0.72 12.83 6.45
N GLU A 37 1.87 12.18 6.50
CA GLU A 37 2.50 11.80 7.76
C GLU A 37 2.92 13.00 8.60
N ARG A 38 3.49 14.04 7.95
CA ARG A 38 3.82 15.30 8.60
C ARG A 38 2.58 15.96 9.21
N LEU A 39 1.53 16.15 8.41
CA LEU A 39 0.28 16.78 8.85
C LEU A 39 -0.44 15.98 9.94
N VAL A 40 -0.36 14.65 9.93
CA VAL A 40 -0.91 13.81 11.01
C VAL A 40 -0.13 14.01 12.32
N LYS A 41 1.20 14.14 12.26
CA LYS A 41 2.01 14.45 13.44
C LYS A 41 1.66 15.82 13.99
N GLU A 42 1.56 16.82 13.12
CA GLU A 42 1.20 18.19 13.47
C GLU A 42 -0.20 18.27 14.09
N GLN A 43 -1.20 17.62 13.49
CA GLN A 43 -2.55 17.53 14.06
C GLN A 43 -2.54 16.92 15.48
N ARG A 44 -1.73 15.88 15.71
CA ARG A 44 -1.59 15.27 17.05
C ARG A 44 -0.96 16.24 18.04
N GLN A 45 0.01 17.05 17.62
CA GLN A 45 0.63 18.08 18.45
C GLN A 45 -0.36 19.21 18.79
N LEU A 46 -1.08 19.74 17.80
CA LEU A 46 -2.12 20.76 18.02
C LEU A 46 -3.21 20.25 18.96
N ARG A 47 -3.60 18.97 18.84
CA ARG A 47 -4.58 18.37 19.75
C ARG A 47 -4.04 18.28 21.19
N LYS A 48 -2.74 18.05 21.39
CA LYS A 48 -2.11 18.09 22.71
C LYS A 48 -2.07 19.51 23.28
N GLN A 49 -1.77 20.50 22.45
CA GLN A 49 -1.75 21.92 22.84
C GLN A 49 -3.16 22.40 23.19
N TRP A 50 -4.17 22.06 22.38
CA TRP A 50 -5.56 22.43 22.62
C TRP A 50 -6.09 21.97 23.99
N LYS A 51 -5.66 20.78 24.45
CA LYS A 51 -6.01 20.28 25.79
C LYS A 51 -5.42 21.12 26.94
N LYS A 52 -4.32 21.82 26.69
CA LYS A 52 -3.60 22.65 27.69
C LYS A 52 -3.90 24.15 27.54
N ALA A 53 -4.47 24.54 26.41
CA ALA A 53 -4.69 25.93 26.03
C ALA A 53 -5.83 26.58 26.82
N SER A 54 -5.68 27.88 27.06
CA SER A 54 -6.75 28.76 27.56
C SER A 54 -7.84 28.96 26.51
N ASP A 55 -9.03 29.43 26.91
CA ASP A 55 -10.16 29.57 25.99
C ASP A 55 -9.89 30.55 24.84
N ALA A 56 -9.11 31.61 25.09
CA ALA A 56 -8.69 32.56 24.05
C ALA A 56 -7.77 31.91 22.99
N GLU A 57 -6.89 31.00 23.39
CA GLU A 57 -5.97 30.31 22.48
C GLU A 57 -6.64 29.17 21.70
N ARG A 58 -7.73 28.62 22.24
CA ARG A 58 -8.45 27.49 21.63
C ARG A 58 -9.05 27.83 20.28
N GLU A 59 -9.54 29.05 20.08
CA GLU A 59 -10.10 29.50 18.80
C GLU A 59 -9.03 29.48 17.69
N GLY A 60 -7.85 30.04 17.96
CA GLY A 60 -6.73 30.02 17.01
C GLY A 60 -6.26 28.60 16.69
N LEU A 61 -6.17 27.73 17.71
CA LEU A 61 -5.82 26.32 17.52
C LEU A 61 -6.89 25.56 16.71
N GLN A 62 -8.16 25.93 16.84
CA GLN A 62 -9.26 25.32 16.08
C GLN A 62 -9.19 25.69 14.60
N LEU A 63 -8.85 26.94 14.28
CA LEU A 63 -8.62 27.38 12.89
C LEU A 63 -7.47 26.60 12.25
N LEU A 64 -6.32 26.51 12.93
CA LEU A 64 -5.16 25.73 12.47
C LEU A 64 -5.50 24.25 12.26
N GLN A 65 -6.26 23.65 13.18
CA GLN A 65 -6.75 22.28 13.01
C GLN A 65 -7.67 22.14 11.79
N GLY A 66 -8.49 23.15 11.50
CA GLY A 66 -9.37 23.21 10.33
C GLY A 66 -8.58 23.16 9.02
N GLU A 67 -7.56 24.01 8.88
CA GLU A 67 -6.69 24.05 7.70
C GLU A 67 -5.95 22.73 7.47
N ILE A 68 -5.44 22.12 8.55
CA ILE A 68 -4.77 20.82 8.45
C ILE A 68 -5.77 19.73 8.01
N LYS A 69 -7.01 19.76 8.52
CA LYS A 69 -8.05 18.80 8.12
C LYS A 69 -8.40 18.92 6.63
N THR A 70 -8.58 20.13 6.11
CA THR A 70 -8.90 20.35 4.68
C THR A 70 -7.75 19.90 3.78
N ARG A 71 -6.50 20.22 4.16
CA ARG A 71 -5.30 19.77 3.43
C ARG A 71 -5.15 18.24 3.45
N LEU A 72 -5.36 17.61 4.61
CA LEU A 72 -5.34 16.14 4.73
C LEU A 72 -6.41 15.48 3.85
N ALA A 73 -7.64 15.99 3.85
CA ALA A 73 -8.73 15.46 3.03
C ALA A 73 -8.36 15.50 1.53
N THR A 74 -7.81 16.63 1.07
CA THR A 74 -7.37 16.82 -0.31
C THR A 74 -6.27 15.83 -0.71
N LEU A 75 -5.23 15.71 0.12
CA LEU A 75 -4.11 14.79 -0.15
C LEU A 75 -4.56 13.31 -0.14
N ARG A 76 -5.40 12.92 0.81
CA ARG A 76 -5.94 11.56 0.90
C ARG A 76 -6.82 11.24 -0.31
N LYS A 77 -7.68 12.16 -0.74
CA LYS A 77 -8.50 12.00 -1.95
C LYS A 77 -7.63 11.79 -3.18
N ALA A 78 -6.58 12.59 -3.36
CA ALA A 78 -5.65 12.45 -4.47
C ALA A 78 -4.93 11.08 -4.46
N GLU A 79 -4.47 10.62 -3.30
CA GLU A 79 -3.80 9.31 -3.19
C GLU A 79 -4.77 8.14 -3.40
N ASN A 80 -6.01 8.25 -2.93
CA ASN A 80 -7.06 7.26 -3.18
C ASN A 80 -7.40 7.16 -4.66
N LEU A 81 -7.53 8.30 -5.36
CA LEU A 81 -7.74 8.32 -6.81
C LEU A 81 -6.58 7.67 -7.56
N ARG A 82 -5.33 7.95 -7.17
CA ARG A 82 -4.15 7.29 -7.73
C ARG A 82 -4.21 5.78 -7.55
N LYS A 83 -4.50 5.30 -6.32
CA LYS A 83 -4.61 3.87 -6.02
C LYS A 83 -5.73 3.21 -6.83
N LEU A 84 -6.88 3.85 -6.94
CA LEU A 84 -8.01 3.38 -7.71
C LEU A 84 -7.68 3.26 -9.20
N ARG A 85 -7.05 4.30 -9.79
CA ARG A 85 -6.57 4.26 -11.18
C ARG A 85 -5.56 3.13 -11.39
N LYS A 86 -4.59 2.97 -10.49
CA LYS A 86 -3.60 1.89 -10.55
C LYS A 86 -4.25 0.51 -10.44
N LYS A 87 -5.29 0.35 -9.60
CA LYS A 87 -6.06 -0.90 -9.51
C LYS A 87 -6.79 -1.20 -10.82
N LYS A 88 -7.51 -0.22 -11.37
CA LYS A 88 -8.20 -0.34 -12.66
C LYS A 88 -7.26 -0.69 -13.81
N GLU A 89 -6.10 -0.04 -13.86
CA GLU A 89 -5.09 -0.34 -14.87
C GLU A 89 -4.56 -1.77 -14.72
N ARG A 90 -4.22 -2.18 -13.50
CA ARG A 90 -3.79 -3.56 -13.23
C ARG A 90 -4.83 -4.60 -13.63
N THR A 91 -6.10 -4.39 -13.28
CA THR A 91 -7.18 -5.31 -13.67
C THR A 91 -7.33 -5.37 -15.19
N ARG A 92 -7.24 -4.22 -15.87
CA ARG A 92 -7.30 -4.13 -17.33
C ARG A 92 -6.12 -4.88 -17.97
N THR A 93 -4.89 -4.61 -17.52
CA THR A 93 -3.69 -5.30 -18.01
C THR A 93 -3.78 -6.80 -17.78
N GLN A 94 -4.28 -7.25 -16.63
CA GLN A 94 -4.42 -8.67 -16.31
C GLN A 94 -5.43 -9.37 -17.23
N PHE A 95 -6.57 -8.72 -17.51
CA PHE A 95 -7.55 -9.21 -18.47
C PHE A 95 -6.96 -9.36 -19.89
N PHE A 96 -6.34 -8.30 -20.42
CA PHE A 96 -5.76 -8.35 -21.77
C PHE A 96 -4.54 -9.28 -21.88
N LYS A 97 -3.80 -9.50 -20.79
CA LYS A 97 -2.67 -10.43 -20.77
C LYS A 97 -3.14 -11.89 -20.88
N ASN A 98 -4.21 -12.26 -20.20
CA ASN A 98 -4.81 -13.59 -20.31
C ASN A 98 -6.29 -13.54 -19.89
N PRO A 99 -7.23 -13.42 -20.86
CA PRO A 99 -8.64 -13.22 -20.54
C PRO A 99 -9.27 -14.46 -19.90
N PHE A 100 -8.94 -15.66 -20.37
CA PHE A 100 -9.48 -16.91 -19.81
C PHE A 100 -9.03 -17.14 -18.38
N LYS A 101 -7.75 -16.91 -18.08
CA LYS A 101 -7.24 -16.98 -16.70
C LYS A 101 -7.88 -15.92 -15.82
N PHE A 102 -8.00 -14.69 -16.30
CA PHE A 102 -8.64 -13.61 -15.54
C PHE A 102 -10.09 -13.96 -15.17
N VAL A 103 -10.87 -14.48 -16.12
CA VAL A 103 -12.26 -14.91 -15.89
C VAL A 103 -12.30 -16.09 -14.92
N LYS A 104 -11.40 -17.08 -15.08
CA LYS A 104 -11.27 -18.19 -14.13
C LYS A 104 -10.97 -17.71 -12.71
N ASP A 105 -10.05 -16.76 -12.55
CA ASP A 105 -9.68 -16.18 -11.26
C ASP A 105 -10.82 -15.33 -10.67
N LEU A 106 -11.65 -14.69 -11.52
CA LEU A 106 -12.80 -13.88 -11.11
C LEU A 106 -13.94 -14.72 -10.52
N PHE A 107 -14.17 -15.90 -11.10
CA PHE A 107 -15.24 -16.82 -10.68
C PHE A 107 -14.76 -17.93 -9.73
N ALA A 108 -13.46 -18.02 -9.47
CA ALA A 108 -12.95 -18.95 -8.48
C ALA A 108 -13.48 -18.55 -7.10
N PRO A 109 -14.10 -19.47 -6.33
CA PRO A 109 -14.45 -19.18 -4.94
C PRO A 109 -13.18 -18.79 -4.20
N GLU A 110 -13.24 -17.75 -3.37
CA GLU A 110 -12.15 -17.43 -2.45
C GLU A 110 -11.76 -18.72 -1.74
N LYS A 111 -10.48 -19.12 -1.85
CA LYS A 111 -9.95 -20.21 -1.05
C LYS A 111 -10.06 -19.77 0.41
N VAL A 112 -11.16 -20.16 1.05
CA VAL A 112 -11.30 -20.13 2.51
C VAL A 112 -10.25 -21.13 3.00
N GLU A 113 -9.09 -20.63 3.42
CA GLU A 113 -8.08 -21.47 4.06
C GLU A 113 -8.63 -21.91 5.44
N PRO A 114 -8.49 -23.20 5.79
CA PRO A 114 -8.93 -23.75 7.08
C PRO A 114 -8.05 -23.30 8.26
#